data_AF-A0A161Z2F0-F1
#
_entry.id   AF-A0A161Z2F0-F1
#
_cell.length_a   1.000
_cell.length_b   1.000
_cell.length_c   1.000
_cell.angle_alpha   90.00
_cell.angle_beta   90.00
_cell.angle_gamma   90.00
#
_symmetry.space_group_name_H-M   'P 1'
#
loop_
_entity.id
_entity.type
_entity.pdbx_description
1 polymer ?
#
loop_
_entity_poly.entity_id
_entity_poly.type
_entity_poly.pdbx_seq_one_letter_code
_entity_poly.pdbx_strand_id
1 'polypeptide(L)'
;MGNYAFSALDTVGSDADLHYLTGRILQLLHGHDRRMPDIEVCYGKLRRAGWQSWPQAEAIGAVFDALWHDLLTHDPAHERVDTLLCALGSAEDTIAPRLSRWAELDGEIAIRRLHEFVTRDCGHKEGLLLPHNAFWDRTSPTYRELVAWLNGPALRAVTTAFDRNDDPDLLEVLADIHGLLVINQ
;
A
#
# COMPACT_ATOMS: atom_id res chain seq x y z
N MET A 1 0.16 -12.05 -25.47
CA MET A 1 -0.76 -12.18 -24.31
C MET A 1 -0.86 -10.92 -23.47
N GLY A 2 0.22 -10.15 -23.22
CA GLY A 2 0.12 -8.86 -22.53
C GLY A 2 -0.91 -7.88 -23.15
N ASN A 3 -0.96 -7.80 -24.50
CA ASN A 3 -1.97 -6.99 -25.19
C ASN A 3 -3.42 -7.43 -24.90
N TYR A 4 -3.68 -8.72 -24.70
CA TYR A 4 -5.02 -9.21 -24.40
C TYR A 4 -5.40 -8.93 -22.95
N ALA A 5 -4.49 -9.11 -22.00
CA ALA A 5 -4.71 -8.76 -20.60
C ALA A 5 -4.95 -7.25 -20.44
N PHE A 6 -4.18 -6.41 -21.15
CA PHE A 6 -4.40 -4.97 -21.20
C PHE A 6 -5.76 -4.61 -21.82
N SER A 7 -6.13 -5.18 -22.98
CA SER A 7 -7.44 -4.95 -23.60
C SER A 7 -8.62 -5.44 -22.74
N ALA A 8 -8.46 -6.56 -22.03
CA ALA A 8 -9.45 -7.07 -21.10
C ALA A 8 -9.64 -6.12 -19.90
N LEU A 9 -8.57 -5.47 -19.45
CA LEU A 9 -8.64 -4.43 -18.43
C LEU A 9 -9.23 -3.13 -18.97
N ASP A 10 -8.84 -2.67 -20.16
CA ASP A 10 -9.07 -1.29 -20.61
C ASP A 10 -10.42 -1.06 -21.30
N THR A 11 -10.86 -1.93 -22.23
CA THR A 11 -12.02 -1.61 -23.09
C THR A 11 -12.88 -2.80 -23.59
N VAL A 12 -12.43 -4.06 -23.48
CA VAL A 12 -13.09 -5.19 -24.19
C VAL A 12 -13.40 -6.40 -23.30
N GLY A 13 -12.88 -6.47 -22.08
CA GLY A 13 -13.13 -7.59 -21.17
C GLY A 13 -14.40 -7.42 -20.33
N SER A 14 -15.18 -8.49 -20.19
CA SER A 14 -16.25 -8.59 -19.21
C SER A 14 -15.70 -8.90 -17.81
N ASP A 15 -16.50 -8.71 -16.77
CA ASP A 15 -16.15 -9.13 -15.40
C ASP A 15 -15.81 -10.63 -15.32
N ALA A 16 -16.41 -11.45 -16.20
CA ALA A 16 -16.11 -12.87 -16.31
C ALA A 16 -14.70 -13.13 -16.89
N ASP A 17 -14.24 -12.30 -17.82
CA ASP A 17 -12.87 -12.39 -18.35
C ASP A 17 -11.84 -12.03 -17.27
N LEU A 18 -12.14 -11.00 -16.47
CA LEU A 18 -11.28 -10.61 -15.35
C LEU A 18 -11.21 -11.75 -14.33
N HIS A 19 -12.34 -12.34 -13.94
CA HIS A 19 -12.40 -13.49 -13.04
C HIS A 19 -11.52 -14.65 -13.54
N TYR A 20 -11.67 -15.05 -14.80
CA TYR A 20 -10.91 -16.16 -15.37
C TYR A 20 -9.40 -15.87 -15.47
N LEU A 21 -9.02 -14.63 -15.79
CA LEU A 21 -7.63 -14.26 -16.05
C LEU A 21 -6.88 -13.68 -14.84
N THR A 22 -7.53 -13.52 -13.68
CA THR A 22 -6.96 -12.81 -12.52
C THR A 22 -5.59 -13.34 -12.11
N GLY A 23 -5.40 -14.66 -12.06
CA GLY A 23 -4.09 -15.23 -11.70
C GLY A 23 -2.97 -14.79 -12.66
N ARG A 24 -3.26 -14.75 -13.97
CA ARG A 24 -2.28 -14.30 -14.98
C ARG A 24 -2.10 -12.80 -14.96
N ILE A 25 -3.15 -12.04 -14.70
CA ILE A 25 -3.09 -10.57 -14.56
C ILE A 25 -2.20 -10.20 -13.38
N LEU A 26 -2.41 -10.78 -12.20
CA LEU A 26 -1.56 -10.55 -11.02
C LEU A 26 -0.11 -10.94 -11.28
N GLN A 27 0.12 -12.07 -11.96
CA GLN A 27 1.46 -12.49 -12.33
C GLN A 27 2.16 -11.51 -13.29
N LEU A 28 1.44 -10.95 -14.26
CA LEU A 28 2.00 -9.98 -15.21
C LEU A 28 2.23 -8.61 -14.57
N LEU A 29 1.30 -8.20 -13.70
CA LEU A 29 1.35 -6.94 -12.97
C LEU A 29 2.58 -6.90 -12.07
N HIS A 30 2.76 -7.93 -11.25
CA HIS A 30 3.89 -8.04 -10.30
C HIS A 30 5.16 -8.63 -10.93
N GLY A 31 5.07 -9.07 -12.19
CA GLY A 31 6.22 -9.39 -13.03
C GLY A 31 6.78 -8.18 -13.79
N HIS A 32 6.26 -6.97 -13.53
CA HIS A 32 6.67 -5.70 -14.14
C HIS A 32 6.59 -5.68 -15.67
N ASP A 33 5.57 -6.32 -16.25
CA ASP A 33 5.30 -6.16 -17.69
C ASP A 33 4.88 -4.70 -17.94
N ARG A 34 5.73 -3.93 -18.63
CA ARG A 34 5.55 -2.49 -18.92
C ARG A 34 4.26 -2.14 -19.69
N ARG A 35 3.52 -3.15 -20.16
CA ARG A 35 2.23 -2.98 -20.84
C ARG A 35 1.06 -3.04 -19.87
N MET A 36 1.28 -3.42 -18.61
CA MET A 36 0.22 -3.42 -17.62
C MET A 36 -0.13 -2.00 -17.21
N PRO A 37 -1.42 -1.70 -16.94
CA PRO A 37 -1.81 -0.45 -16.29
C PRO A 37 -1.19 -0.34 -14.89
N ASP A 38 -1.24 0.87 -14.32
CA ASP A 38 -0.88 1.08 -12.91
C ASP A 38 -1.63 0.11 -11.99
N ILE A 39 -0.96 -0.34 -10.93
CA ILE A 39 -1.48 -1.38 -10.04
C ILE A 39 -2.81 -0.94 -9.39
N GLU A 40 -2.95 0.34 -9.08
CA GLU A 40 -4.15 0.96 -8.52
C GLU A 40 -5.37 0.80 -9.45
N VAL A 41 -5.17 0.98 -10.77
CA VAL A 41 -6.22 0.81 -11.78
C VAL A 41 -6.65 -0.65 -11.86
N CYS A 42 -5.70 -1.58 -11.81
CA CYS A 42 -5.99 -3.01 -11.85
C CYS A 42 -6.76 -3.47 -10.60
N TYR A 43 -6.36 -2.99 -9.43
CA TYR A 43 -6.94 -3.38 -8.15
C TYR A 43 -8.35 -2.80 -7.96
N GLY A 44 -8.58 -1.55 -8.39
CA GLY A 44 -9.93 -0.98 -8.47
C GLY A 44 -10.86 -1.75 -9.42
N LYS A 45 -10.34 -2.31 -10.52
CA LYS A 45 -11.10 -3.20 -11.41
C LYS A 45 -11.47 -4.52 -10.73
N LEU A 46 -10.54 -5.13 -9.99
CA LEU A 46 -10.82 -6.34 -9.21
C LEU A 46 -11.97 -6.11 -8.23
N ARG A 47 -11.94 -5.00 -7.49
CA ARG A 47 -13.02 -4.66 -6.54
C ARG A 47 -14.37 -4.53 -7.23
N ARG A 48 -14.43 -3.80 -8.35
CA ARG A 48 -15.68 -3.60 -9.11
C ARG A 48 -16.26 -4.92 -9.64
N ALA A 49 -15.42 -5.87 -10.02
CA ALA A 49 -15.84 -7.18 -10.47
C ALA A 49 -16.17 -8.16 -9.31
N GLY A 50 -16.10 -7.69 -8.05
CA GLY A 50 -16.50 -8.45 -6.88
C GLY A 50 -15.60 -9.63 -6.55
N TRP A 51 -14.27 -9.45 -6.67
CA TRP A 51 -13.30 -10.54 -6.51
C TRP A 51 -13.43 -11.32 -5.19
N GLN A 52 -13.92 -10.67 -4.13
CA GLN A 52 -14.15 -11.28 -2.81
C GLN A 52 -15.16 -12.43 -2.85
N SER A 53 -16.05 -12.45 -3.84
CA SER A 53 -17.06 -13.51 -4.03
C SER A 53 -16.59 -14.68 -4.89
N TRP A 54 -15.38 -14.60 -5.46
CA TRP A 54 -14.87 -15.61 -6.36
C TRP A 54 -14.31 -16.82 -5.60
N PRO A 55 -14.29 -18.02 -6.21
CA PRO A 55 -13.64 -19.19 -5.62
C PRO A 55 -12.16 -19.00 -5.26
N GLN A 56 -11.48 -18.06 -5.93
CA GLN A 56 -10.06 -17.76 -5.75
C GLN A 56 -9.80 -16.62 -4.75
N ALA A 57 -10.82 -16.09 -4.07
CA ALA A 57 -10.66 -14.93 -3.18
C ALA A 57 -9.56 -15.13 -2.13
N GLU A 58 -9.49 -16.30 -1.50
CA GLU A 58 -8.44 -16.60 -0.51
C GLU A 58 -7.04 -16.50 -1.12
N ALA A 59 -6.83 -17.03 -2.33
CA ALA A 59 -5.55 -16.96 -3.02
C ALA A 59 -5.18 -15.53 -3.42
N ILE A 60 -6.16 -14.70 -3.82
CA ILE A 60 -5.95 -13.28 -4.13
C ILE A 60 -5.55 -12.52 -2.85
N GLY A 61 -6.25 -12.75 -1.74
CA GLY A 61 -5.91 -12.17 -0.43
C GLY A 61 -4.50 -12.57 0.02
N ALA A 62 -4.12 -13.84 -0.15
CA ALA A 62 -2.78 -14.31 0.16
C ALA A 62 -1.69 -13.61 -0.69
N VAL A 63 -1.98 -13.31 -1.95
CA VAL A 63 -1.08 -12.49 -2.80
C VAL A 63 -0.94 -11.08 -2.24
N PHE A 64 -2.04 -10.45 -1.83
CA PHE A 64 -2.01 -9.10 -1.25
C PHE A 64 -1.21 -9.04 0.05
N ASP A 65 -1.36 -10.06 0.90
CA ASP A 65 -0.61 -10.16 2.15
C ASP A 65 0.88 -10.43 1.90
N ALA A 66 1.20 -11.29 0.91
CA ALA A 66 2.58 -11.54 0.52
C ALA A 66 3.27 -10.29 -0.03
N LEU A 67 2.58 -9.50 -0.87
CA LEU A 67 3.12 -8.25 -1.41
C LEU A 67 3.37 -7.22 -0.30
N TRP A 68 2.43 -7.07 0.64
CA TRP A 68 2.61 -6.16 1.77
C TRP A 68 3.75 -6.61 2.67
N HIS A 69 3.85 -7.91 2.94
CA HIS A 69 4.97 -8.46 3.70
C HIS A 69 6.30 -8.21 3.00
N ASP A 70 6.41 -8.53 1.71
CA ASP A 70 7.61 -8.36 0.90
C ASP A 70 8.11 -6.91 0.91
N LEU A 71 7.19 -5.95 0.73
CA LEU A 71 7.49 -4.52 0.78
C LEU A 71 8.16 -4.08 2.09
N LEU A 72 7.75 -4.68 3.21
CA LEU A 72 8.23 -4.33 4.55
C LEU A 72 9.48 -5.10 4.97
N THR A 73 9.83 -6.19 4.30
CA THR A 73 10.92 -7.09 4.72
C THR A 73 12.04 -7.26 3.70
N HIS A 74 11.88 -6.79 2.46
CA HIS A 74 12.90 -6.90 1.42
C HIS A 74 13.30 -5.54 0.82
N ASP A 75 14.56 -5.47 0.40
CA ASP A 75 15.16 -4.37 -0.34
C ASP A 75 16.03 -4.93 -1.49
N PRO A 76 15.92 -4.42 -2.74
CA PRO A 76 15.04 -3.33 -3.17
C PRO A 76 13.55 -3.73 -3.15
N ALA A 77 12.68 -2.78 -2.80
CA ALA A 77 11.24 -2.97 -2.98
C ALA A 77 10.84 -2.77 -4.45
N HIS A 78 9.90 -3.61 -4.88
CA HIS A 78 9.33 -3.55 -6.22
C HIS A 78 8.35 -2.39 -6.40
N GLU A 79 7.70 -1.96 -5.32
CA GLU A 79 6.69 -0.91 -5.32
C GLU A 79 6.92 0.08 -4.18
N ARG A 80 6.38 1.28 -4.32
CA ARG A 80 6.36 2.28 -3.24
C ARG A 80 5.21 2.00 -2.29
N VAL A 81 5.38 2.39 -1.03
CA VAL A 81 4.33 2.24 0.00
C VAL A 81 3.02 2.89 -0.42
N ASP A 82 3.06 4.14 -0.90
CA ASP A 82 1.85 4.88 -1.28
C ASP A 82 1.10 4.19 -2.44
N THR A 83 1.84 3.71 -3.45
CA THR A 83 1.29 2.99 -4.61
C THR A 83 0.62 1.70 -4.17
N LEU A 84 1.32 0.85 -3.38
CA LEU A 84 0.77 -0.43 -2.97
C LEU A 84 -0.40 -0.27 -1.99
N LEU A 85 -0.31 0.64 -1.00
CA LEU A 85 -1.44 0.92 -0.10
C LEU A 85 -2.65 1.48 -0.84
N CYS A 86 -2.45 2.37 -1.82
CA CYS A 86 -3.54 2.91 -2.63
C CYS A 86 -4.22 1.81 -3.46
N ALA A 87 -3.43 0.91 -4.05
CA ALA A 87 -3.96 -0.22 -4.80
C ALA A 87 -4.78 -1.15 -3.89
N LEU A 88 -4.21 -1.56 -2.75
CA LEU A 88 -4.88 -2.41 -1.77
C LEU A 88 -6.15 -1.76 -1.22
N GLY A 89 -6.08 -0.47 -0.88
CA GLY A 89 -7.22 0.32 -0.43
C GLY A 89 -8.31 0.50 -1.50
N SER A 90 -7.99 0.29 -2.77
CA SER A 90 -8.96 0.25 -3.89
C SER A 90 -9.53 -1.16 -4.12
N ALA A 91 -8.80 -2.21 -3.74
CA ALA A 91 -9.22 -3.61 -3.86
C ALA A 91 -10.08 -4.10 -2.68
N GLU A 92 -9.89 -3.55 -1.49
CA GLU A 92 -10.39 -4.07 -0.22
C GLU A 92 -11.31 -3.08 0.52
N ASP A 93 -12.07 -3.58 1.50
CA ASP A 93 -12.95 -2.77 2.34
C ASP A 93 -12.20 -1.97 3.42
N THR A 94 -11.03 -2.45 3.82
CA THR A 94 -10.21 -1.88 4.90
C THR A 94 -8.74 -2.22 4.66
N ILE A 95 -7.86 -1.31 5.06
CA ILE A 95 -6.40 -1.51 5.11
C ILE A 95 -5.89 -1.56 6.56
N ALA A 96 -6.78 -1.47 7.55
CA ALA A 96 -6.41 -1.47 8.96
C ALA A 96 -5.48 -2.63 9.39
N PRO A 97 -5.67 -3.90 8.95
CA PRO A 97 -4.75 -4.98 9.31
C PRO A 97 -3.32 -4.74 8.84
N ARG A 98 -3.15 -4.13 7.67
CA ARG A 98 -1.82 -3.82 7.09
C ARG A 98 -1.13 -2.70 7.84
N LEU A 99 -1.90 -1.66 8.20
CA LEU A 99 -1.42 -0.55 9.03
C LEU A 99 -1.07 -1.01 10.45
N SER A 100 -1.85 -1.93 11.02
CA SER A 100 -1.54 -2.55 12.32
C SER A 100 -0.24 -3.34 12.27
N ARG A 101 -0.04 -4.16 11.24
CA ARG A 101 1.23 -4.88 11.04
C ARG A 101 2.40 -3.92 10.88
N TRP A 102 2.25 -2.86 10.10
CA TRP A 102 3.34 -1.91 9.87
C TRP A 102 3.64 -1.05 11.10
N ALA A 103 2.65 -0.78 11.95
CA ALA A 103 2.85 -0.13 13.24
C ALA A 103 3.73 -0.93 14.21
N GLU A 104 3.97 -2.22 13.95
CA GLU A 104 4.96 -2.99 14.69
C GLU A 104 6.39 -2.51 14.39
N LEU A 105 6.63 -1.86 13.24
CA LEU A 105 7.93 -1.36 12.74
C LEU A 105 9.07 -2.36 12.93
N ASP A 106 8.77 -3.65 12.73
CA ASP A 106 9.67 -4.75 13.05
C ASP A 106 10.79 -4.86 12.00
N GLY A 107 11.95 -4.30 12.35
CA GLY A 107 13.15 -4.30 11.53
C GLY A 107 13.44 -2.99 10.81
N GLU A 108 14.70 -2.85 10.39
CA GLU A 108 15.23 -1.67 9.70
C GLU A 108 14.45 -1.31 8.43
N ILE A 109 14.08 -2.32 7.61
CA ILE A 109 13.40 -2.08 6.33
C ILE A 109 12.04 -1.43 6.58
N ALA A 110 11.24 -1.93 7.54
CA ALA A 110 9.94 -1.35 7.86
C ALA A 110 10.04 0.12 8.32
N ILE A 111 11.07 0.45 9.12
CA ILE A 111 11.36 1.82 9.56
C ILE A 111 11.74 2.71 8.37
N ARG A 112 12.66 2.26 7.51
CA ARG A 112 13.09 3.00 6.33
C ARG A 112 11.96 3.20 5.33
N ARG A 113 11.06 2.23 5.18
CA ARG A 113 9.85 2.39 4.35
C ARG A 113 8.93 3.46 4.90
N LEU A 114 8.79 3.57 6.22
CA LEU A 114 7.99 4.65 6.83
C LEU A 114 8.64 6.00 6.58
N HIS A 115 9.96 6.10 6.77
CA HIS A 115 10.73 7.30 6.46
C HIS A 115 10.56 7.74 5.00
N GLU A 116 10.74 6.83 4.06
CA GLU A 116 10.56 7.11 2.64
C GLU A 116 9.14 7.59 2.34
N PHE A 117 8.13 6.91 2.90
CA PHE A 117 6.73 7.24 2.70
C PHE A 117 6.38 8.64 3.22
N VAL A 118 6.76 8.98 4.47
CA VAL A 118 6.42 10.29 5.03
C VAL A 118 7.20 11.44 4.38
N THR A 119 8.42 11.18 3.88
CA THR A 119 9.27 12.20 3.27
C THR A 119 8.96 12.45 1.79
N ARG A 120 8.61 11.41 1.03
CA ARG A 120 8.44 11.50 -0.43
C ARG A 120 7.01 11.45 -0.90
N ASP A 121 6.14 10.78 -0.14
CA ASP A 121 4.77 10.48 -0.57
C ASP A 121 3.71 11.21 0.24
N CYS A 122 4.09 11.86 1.33
CA CYS A 122 3.18 12.65 2.14
C CYS A 122 3.50 14.13 2.05
N GLY A 123 2.50 14.95 2.40
CA GLY A 123 2.68 16.38 2.60
C GLY A 123 1.65 16.96 3.56
N HIS A 124 2.01 18.10 4.13
CA HIS A 124 1.19 18.78 5.11
C HIS A 124 0.15 19.68 4.44
N LYS A 125 -1.10 19.55 4.88
CA LYS A 125 -2.19 20.45 4.50
C LYS A 125 -3.13 20.62 5.67
N GLU A 126 -3.40 21.88 6.04
CA GLU A 126 -4.34 22.23 7.12
C GLU A 126 -4.03 21.51 8.46
N GLY A 127 -2.75 21.32 8.77
CA GLY A 127 -2.31 20.64 9.99
C GLY A 127 -2.50 19.12 9.97
N LEU A 128 -2.69 18.52 8.79
CA LEU A 128 -2.72 17.07 8.62
C LEU A 128 -1.62 16.61 7.67
N LEU A 129 -1.00 15.47 7.98
CA LEU A 129 -0.14 14.75 7.05
C LEU A 129 -1.01 13.89 6.14
N LEU A 130 -0.94 14.12 4.83
CA LEU A 130 -1.78 13.48 3.82
C LEU A 130 -0.92 12.81 2.74
N PRO A 131 -1.31 11.63 2.23
CA PRO A 131 -0.64 11.01 1.09
C PRO A 131 -0.92 11.77 -0.21
N HIS A 132 0.02 11.74 -1.14
CA HIS A 132 -0.02 12.49 -2.40
C HIS A 132 -0.49 11.69 -3.61
N ASN A 133 -0.49 10.35 -3.55
CA ASN A 133 -0.92 9.53 -4.69
C ASN A 133 -2.30 9.95 -5.22
N ALA A 134 -2.32 10.32 -6.50
CA ALA A 134 -3.50 10.85 -7.18
C ALA A 134 -4.62 9.81 -7.38
N PHE A 135 -4.29 8.51 -7.27
CA PHE A 135 -5.25 7.42 -7.36
C PHE A 135 -6.10 7.25 -6.08
N TRP A 136 -5.72 7.87 -4.96
CA TRP A 136 -6.53 7.81 -3.75
C TRP A 136 -7.91 8.43 -3.95
N ASP A 137 -8.96 7.62 -3.76
CA ASP A 137 -10.31 8.14 -3.52
C ASP A 137 -10.36 8.74 -2.11
N ARG A 138 -10.30 10.08 -2.04
CA ARG A 138 -10.29 10.82 -0.77
C ARG A 138 -11.58 10.68 0.04
N THR A 139 -12.63 10.10 -0.54
CA THR A 139 -13.90 9.83 0.14
C THR A 139 -13.98 8.41 0.71
N SER A 140 -13.04 7.53 0.33
CA SER A 140 -13.08 6.12 0.70
C SER A 140 -12.82 5.91 2.21
N PRO A 141 -13.33 4.83 2.81
CA PRO A 141 -12.96 4.42 4.15
C PRO A 141 -11.45 4.17 4.30
N THR A 142 -10.83 3.52 3.32
CA THR A 142 -9.40 3.14 3.34
C THR A 142 -8.48 4.36 3.33
N TYR A 143 -8.81 5.40 2.58
CA TYR A 143 -8.07 6.68 2.62
C TYR A 143 -8.17 7.32 4.01
N ARG A 144 -9.37 7.34 4.61
CA ARG A 144 -9.57 7.87 5.97
C ARG A 144 -8.83 7.07 7.03
N GLU A 145 -8.74 5.74 6.88
CA GLU A 145 -7.94 4.88 7.75
C GLU A 145 -6.45 5.25 7.70
N LEU A 146 -5.89 5.43 6.49
CA LEU A 146 -4.49 5.85 6.33
C LEU A 146 -4.23 7.23 6.94
N VAL A 147 -5.07 8.21 6.65
CA VAL A 147 -4.95 9.56 7.22
C VAL A 147 -5.06 9.54 8.75
N ALA A 148 -6.03 8.79 9.29
CA ALA A 148 -6.18 8.65 10.74
C ALA A 148 -4.96 7.96 11.38
N TRP A 149 -4.39 6.96 10.70
CA TRP A 149 -3.19 6.26 11.15
C TRP A 149 -1.95 7.18 11.16
N LEU A 150 -1.71 7.91 10.07
CA LEU A 150 -0.61 8.87 9.94
C LEU A 150 -0.66 9.94 11.02
N ASN A 151 -1.85 10.45 11.33
CA ASN A 151 -2.06 11.54 12.28
C ASN A 151 -2.39 11.04 13.70
N GLY A 152 -1.94 9.83 14.06
CA GLY A 152 -2.12 9.30 15.41
C GLY A 152 -1.30 8.04 15.69
N PRO A 153 -1.81 6.84 15.37
CA PRO A 153 -1.10 5.57 15.58
C PRO A 153 0.35 5.51 15.07
N ALA A 154 0.67 6.13 13.93
CA ALA A 154 2.02 6.13 13.37
C ALA A 154 3.05 6.77 14.31
N LEU A 155 2.69 7.88 14.97
CA LEU A 155 3.56 8.53 15.94
C LEU A 155 3.87 7.61 17.13
N ARG A 156 2.85 6.91 17.65
CA ARG A 156 3.06 5.94 18.73
C ARG A 156 3.96 4.78 18.30
N ALA A 157 3.78 4.29 17.08
CA ALA A 157 4.65 3.25 16.52
C ALA A 157 6.10 3.71 16.48
N VAL A 158 6.35 4.93 16.00
CA VAL A 158 7.70 5.53 15.95
C VAL A 158 8.29 5.71 17.34
N THR A 159 7.53 6.22 18.32
CA THR A 159 8.01 6.33 19.71
C THR A 159 8.37 4.97 20.29
N THR A 160 7.50 3.96 20.14
CA THR A 160 7.78 2.60 20.62
C THR A 160 8.99 1.98 19.92
N ALA A 161 9.16 2.24 18.61
CA ALA A 161 10.34 1.79 17.88
C ALA A 161 11.60 2.51 18.35
N PHE A 162 11.53 3.80 18.67
CA PHE A 162 12.65 4.56 19.21
C PHE A 162 13.11 3.98 20.56
N ASP A 163 12.17 3.71 21.47
CA ASP A 163 12.47 3.22 22.82
C ASP A 163 13.14 1.83 22.87
N ARG A 164 12.97 1.01 21.82
CA ARG A 164 13.50 -0.36 21.75
C ARG A 164 14.75 -0.53 20.88
N ASN A 165 15.19 0.52 20.20
CA ASN A 165 16.36 0.47 19.32
C ASN A 165 17.54 1.21 19.97
N ASP A 166 18.73 0.63 19.87
CA ASP A 166 19.98 1.25 20.35
C ASP A 166 20.92 1.63 19.19
N ASP A 167 20.53 1.32 17.94
CA ASP A 167 21.32 1.63 16.74
C ASP A 167 21.23 3.13 16.43
N PRO A 168 22.35 3.88 16.47
CA PRO A 168 22.36 5.32 16.22
C PRO A 168 21.80 5.71 14.85
N ASP A 169 22.03 4.91 13.81
CA ASP A 169 21.60 5.23 12.45
C ASP A 169 20.08 5.09 12.32
N LEU A 170 19.50 4.09 12.99
CA LEU A 170 18.05 3.92 13.05
C LEU A 170 17.38 4.96 13.94
N LEU A 171 18.02 5.35 15.05
CA LEU A 171 17.52 6.40 15.93
C LEU A 171 17.47 7.76 15.22
N GLU A 172 18.46 8.08 14.37
CA GLU A 172 18.41 9.29 13.54
C GLU A 172 17.23 9.26 12.58
N VAL A 173 17.00 8.14 11.88
CA VAL A 173 15.85 7.98 10.99
C VAL A 173 14.53 8.11 11.74
N LEU A 174 14.39 7.45 12.90
CA LEU A 174 13.18 7.52 13.72
C LEU A 174 12.93 8.93 14.27
N ALA A 175 13.97 9.66 14.64
CA ALA A 175 13.86 11.05 15.07
C ALA A 175 13.36 11.96 13.93
N ASP A 176 13.84 11.74 12.70
CA ASP A 176 13.36 12.49 11.52
C ASP A 176 11.88 12.19 11.24
N ILE A 177 11.49 10.89 11.24
CA ILE A 177 10.08 10.51 11.10
C ILE A 177 9.23 11.19 12.18
N HIS A 178 9.67 11.12 13.44
CA HIS A 178 8.96 11.72 14.57
C HIS A 178 8.76 13.23 14.35
N GLY A 179 9.79 13.96 13.91
CA GLY A 179 9.70 15.37 13.57
C GLY A 179 8.63 15.66 12.52
N LEU A 180 8.56 14.87 11.46
CA LEU A 180 7.57 15.01 10.38
C LEU A 180 6.14 14.74 10.86
N LEU A 181 5.96 13.77 11.77
CA LEU A 181 4.66 13.41 12.34
C LEU A 181 4.16 14.42 13.39
N VAL A 182 5.05 15.07 14.15
CA VAL A 182 4.70 15.97 15.27
C VAL A 182 4.35 17.40 14.88
N ILE A 183 4.68 17.86 13.67
CA ILE A 183 4.33 19.23 13.18
C ILE A 183 2.81 19.54 13.29
N ASN A 184 1.97 18.57 13.64
CA ASN A 184 0.52 18.59 13.64
C ASN A 184 -0.17 18.21 14.98
N GLN A 185 0.52 18.14 16.12
CA GLN A 185 -0.15 18.13 17.45
C GLN A 185 -0.11 19.51 18.11
#